data_AF-A0A1F3TWV8-F1
#
_entry.id   AF-A0A1F3TWV8-F1
#
_cell.length_a   1.000
_cell.length_b   1.000
_cell.length_c   1.000
_cell.angle_alpha   90.00
_cell.angle_beta   90.00
_cell.angle_gamma   90.00
#
_symmetry.space_group_name_H-M   'P 1'
#
loop_
_entity.id
_entity.type
_entity.pdbx_description
1 polymer ?
#
loop_
_entity_poly.entity_id
_entity_poly.type
_entity_poly.pdbx_seq_one_letter_code
_entity_poly.pdbx_strand_id
1 'polypeptide(L)'
;MKVLCFLCLFLPPILVLSSTQKDEFRNVVRNNLKEFRTCIQNTKSAESYKVVIDFTIDDNGAVLSANIDQIKSKINNEELYQCMIDKLKSWKFPKAPKGKTISVKYPFYINNNFNLRSSMEN
;
A
#
# COMPACT_ATOMS: atom_id res chain seq x y z
N MET A 1 -34.43 -4.83 -22.44
CA MET A 1 -33.02 -4.97 -22.88
C MET A 1 -32.12 -4.68 -21.67
N LYS A 2 -31.77 -5.70 -20.88
CA LYS A 2 -30.98 -5.55 -19.66
C LYS A 2 -29.51 -5.51 -20.05
N VAL A 3 -28.86 -4.36 -19.88
CA VAL A 3 -27.41 -4.21 -20.03
C VAL A 3 -26.76 -4.99 -18.88
N LEU A 4 -26.36 -6.23 -19.15
CA LEU A 4 -25.56 -7.04 -18.24
C LEU A 4 -24.17 -6.37 -18.19
N CYS A 5 -23.89 -5.67 -17.09
CA CYS A 5 -22.56 -5.12 -16.82
C CYS A 5 -21.59 -6.27 -16.55
N PHE A 6 -21.01 -6.83 -17.61
CA PHE A 6 -19.99 -7.90 -17.56
C PHE A 6 -18.70 -7.47 -16.83
N LEU A 7 -18.53 -6.17 -16.55
CA LEU A 7 -17.40 -5.63 -15.80
C LEU A 7 -17.42 -5.95 -14.30
N CYS A 8 -18.55 -6.41 -13.73
CA CYS A 8 -18.62 -6.80 -12.32
C CYS A 8 -18.14 -8.23 -12.02
N LEU A 9 -18.02 -9.11 -13.02
CA LEU A 9 -17.65 -10.51 -12.80
C LEU A 9 -16.13 -10.76 -12.74
N PHE A 10 -15.32 -9.75 -13.09
CA PHE A 10 -13.87 -9.84 -13.10
C PHE A 10 -13.19 -9.13 -11.93
N LEU A 11 -13.95 -8.52 -11.01
CA LEU A 11 -13.37 -8.03 -9.75
C LEU A 11 -13.00 -9.25 -8.91
N PRO A 12 -11.71 -9.53 -8.68
CA PRO A 12 -11.31 -10.63 -7.82
C PRO A 12 -12.02 -10.45 -6.47
N PRO A 13 -12.55 -11.54 -5.87
CA PRO A 13 -13.22 -11.45 -4.58
C PRO A 13 -12.28 -10.79 -3.58
N ILE A 14 -12.72 -9.65 -3.03
CA ILE A 14 -11.93 -8.88 -2.07
C ILE A 14 -11.77 -9.75 -0.83
N LEU A 15 -10.56 -10.26 -0.61
CA LEU A 15 -10.24 -10.97 0.62
C LEU A 15 -10.16 -9.96 1.77
N VAL A 16 -11.03 -10.14 2.76
CA VAL A 16 -10.98 -9.38 4.01
C VAL A 16 -10.00 -10.05 4.97
N LEU A 17 -8.97 -9.33 5.39
CA LEU A 17 -7.98 -9.82 6.35
C LEU A 17 -8.60 -9.98 7.75
N SER A 18 -8.27 -11.09 8.42
CA SER A 18 -8.59 -11.30 9.84
C SER A 18 -7.82 -10.33 10.75
N SER A 19 -8.23 -10.19 12.01
CA SER A 19 -7.51 -9.34 12.99
C SER A 19 -6.03 -9.73 13.12
N THR A 20 -5.74 -11.03 13.23
CA THR A 20 -4.37 -11.54 13.32
C THR A 20 -3.57 -11.22 12.05
N GLN A 21 -4.15 -11.39 10.87
CA GLN A 21 -3.47 -11.06 9.62
C GLN A 21 -3.22 -9.55 9.50
N LYS A 22 -4.16 -8.71 9.96
CA LYS A 22 -3.97 -7.26 10.02
C LYS A 22 -2.78 -6.89 10.93
N ASP A 23 -2.58 -7.60 12.04
CA ASP A 23 -1.45 -7.34 12.94
C ASP A 23 -0.10 -7.76 12.36
N GLU A 24 -0.04 -8.94 11.74
CA GLU A 24 1.16 -9.39 11.01
C GLU A 24 1.52 -8.42 9.88
N PHE A 25 0.51 -7.94 9.15
CA PHE A 25 0.69 -6.93 8.11
C PHE A 25 1.27 -5.63 8.65
N ARG A 26 0.70 -5.11 9.76
CA ARG A 26 1.20 -3.91 10.42
C ARG A 26 2.64 -4.10 10.89
N ASN A 27 3.01 -5.30 11.34
CA ASN A 27 4.37 -5.59 11.78
C ASN A 27 5.37 -5.53 10.61
N VAL A 28 5.02 -6.09 9.45
CA VAL A 28 5.84 -5.97 8.23
C VAL A 28 6.05 -4.50 7.88
N VAL A 29 4.98 -3.70 7.86
CA VAL A 29 5.10 -2.27 7.58
C VAL A 29 6.03 -1.61 8.59
N ARG A 30 5.76 -1.72 9.90
CA ARG A 30 6.55 -1.07 10.96
C ARG A 30 8.04 -1.41 10.87
N ASN A 31 8.38 -2.67 10.61
CA ASN A 31 9.76 -3.13 10.54
C ASN A 31 10.52 -2.57 9.32
N ASN A 32 9.80 -2.28 8.24
CA ASN A 32 10.39 -1.79 7.00
C ASN A 32 10.19 -0.27 6.76
N LEU A 33 9.39 0.43 7.59
CA LEU A 33 9.13 1.88 7.47
C LEU A 33 10.43 2.70 7.33
N LYS A 34 11.51 2.28 7.99
CA LYS A 34 12.82 2.95 7.90
C LYS A 34 13.36 3.04 6.47
N GLU A 35 13.00 2.13 5.57
CA GLU A 35 13.45 2.12 4.18
C GLU A 35 12.86 3.26 3.36
N PHE A 36 11.68 3.77 3.74
CA PHE A 36 11.07 4.93 3.09
C PHE A 36 11.77 6.24 3.45
N ARG A 37 12.64 6.27 4.48
CA ARG A 37 13.35 7.50 4.86
C ARG A 37 14.16 8.08 3.71
N THR A 38 14.83 7.23 2.92
CA THR A 38 15.62 7.69 1.77
C THR A 38 14.74 8.28 0.67
N CYS A 39 13.52 7.78 0.50
CA CYS A 39 12.57 8.34 -0.46
C CYS A 39 12.09 9.73 -0.04
N ILE A 40 11.85 9.90 1.25
CA ILE A 40 11.29 11.14 1.81
C ILE A 40 12.36 12.23 1.93
N GLN A 41 13.60 11.88 2.27
CA GLN A 41 14.70 12.86 2.42
C GLN A 41 14.94 13.70 1.16
N ASN A 42 14.67 13.13 -0.01
CA ASN A 42 14.79 13.83 -1.29
C ASN A 42 13.59 14.74 -1.59
N THR A 43 12.51 14.64 -0.82
CA THR A 43 11.29 15.45 -0.95
C THR A 43 11.36 16.65 -0.02
N LYS A 44 11.38 17.86 -0.58
CA LYS A 44 11.30 19.10 0.20
C LYS A 44 9.83 19.50 0.36
N SER A 45 9.23 19.14 1.51
CA SER A 45 7.90 19.62 1.89
C SER A 45 7.94 20.25 3.29
N ALA A 46 7.42 21.47 3.41
CA ALA A 46 7.26 22.14 4.70
C ALA A 46 6.05 21.58 5.49
N GLU A 47 5.10 20.95 4.80
CA GLU A 47 3.87 20.41 5.36
C GLU A 47 3.90 18.89 5.50
N SER A 48 3.11 18.39 6.45
CA SER A 48 2.85 16.94 6.58
C SER A 48 1.91 16.49 5.47
N TYR A 49 2.22 15.37 4.83
CA TYR A 49 1.46 14.87 3.69
C TYR A 49 1.11 13.39 3.84
N LYS A 50 0.15 12.94 3.02
CA LYS A 50 -0.35 11.56 3.00
C LYS A 50 -0.08 10.93 1.65
N VAL A 51 0.43 9.72 1.64
CA VAL A 51 0.57 8.88 0.44
C VAL A 51 -0.23 7.62 0.67
N VAL A 52 -1.19 7.32 -0.22
CA VAL A 52 -1.97 6.09 -0.16
C VAL A 52 -1.50 5.16 -1.27
N ILE A 53 -1.01 3.99 -0.89
CA ILE A 53 -0.57 2.97 -1.85
C ILE A 53 -1.61 1.85 -1.89
N ASP A 54 -2.08 1.53 -3.08
CA ASP A 54 -2.91 0.37 -3.40
C ASP A 54 -2.02 -0.72 -4.01
N PHE A 55 -1.93 -1.88 -3.35
CA PHE A 55 -1.05 -2.95 -3.78
C PHE A 55 -1.66 -4.33 -3.56
N THR A 56 -1.21 -5.28 -4.39
CA THR A 56 -1.72 -6.65 -4.43
C THR A 56 -0.62 -7.62 -4.03
N ILE A 57 -0.93 -8.54 -3.12
CA ILE A 57 -0.01 -9.56 -2.60
C ILE A 57 -0.46 -10.94 -3.06
N ASP A 58 0.48 -11.79 -3.47
CA ASP A 58 0.23 -13.17 -3.91
C ASP A 58 0.28 -14.21 -2.77
N ASP A 59 0.07 -15.48 -3.13
CA ASP A 59 0.16 -16.62 -2.22
C ASP A 59 1.60 -16.98 -1.83
N ASN A 60 2.60 -16.29 -2.38
CA ASN A 60 3.98 -16.32 -1.91
C ASN A 60 4.26 -15.23 -0.88
N GLY A 61 3.39 -14.22 -0.73
CA GLY A 61 3.61 -13.04 0.12
C GLY A 61 4.44 -11.94 -0.57
N ALA A 62 4.60 -12.02 -1.88
CA ALA A 62 5.25 -11.00 -2.71
C ALA A 62 4.23 -9.97 -3.20
N VAL A 63 4.68 -8.72 -3.38
CA VAL A 63 3.86 -7.65 -3.96
C VAL A 63 3.87 -7.77 -5.49
N LEU A 64 2.73 -8.12 -6.09
CA LEU A 64 2.56 -8.27 -7.54
C LEU A 64 2.43 -6.92 -8.25
N SER A 65 1.71 -6.00 -7.63
CA SER A 65 1.45 -4.66 -8.18
C SER A 65 1.34 -3.66 -7.03
N ALA A 66 1.73 -2.42 -7.28
CA ALA A 66 1.61 -1.32 -6.34
C ALA A 66 1.43 -0.01 -7.12
N ASN A 67 0.44 0.78 -6.73
CA ASN A 67 0.04 2.02 -7.39
C ASN A 67 -0.29 3.08 -6.34
N ILE A 68 -0.07 4.35 -6.67
CA ILE A 68 -0.51 5.46 -5.82
C ILE A 68 -1.98 5.77 -6.10
N ASP A 69 -2.78 5.84 -5.04
CA ASP A 69 -4.10 6.46 -5.12
C ASP A 69 -3.92 7.97 -5.17
N GLN A 70 -3.89 8.51 -6.40
CA GLN A 70 -3.68 9.93 -6.69
C GLN A 70 -4.80 10.82 -6.13
N ILE A 71 -5.99 10.27 -5.92
CA ILE A 71 -7.14 11.02 -5.38
C ILE A 71 -6.99 11.17 -3.86
N LYS A 72 -6.51 10.12 -3.18
CA LYS A 72 -6.36 10.12 -1.72
C LYS A 72 -5.01 10.62 -1.23
N SER A 73 -4.01 10.73 -2.10
CA SER A 73 -2.68 11.23 -1.75
C SER A 73 -2.63 12.76 -1.81
N LYS A 74 -1.96 13.38 -0.82
CA LYS A 74 -1.88 14.84 -0.63
C LYS A 74 -0.48 15.38 -0.90
N ILE A 75 0.15 14.89 -1.95
CA ILE A 75 1.39 15.39 -2.53
C ILE A 75 1.35 15.03 -4.03
N ASN A 76 2.08 15.72 -4.89
CA ASN A 76 2.25 15.28 -6.28
C ASN A 76 3.74 15.23 -6.58
N ASN A 77 4.37 14.10 -6.28
CA ASN A 77 5.80 13.91 -6.46
C ASN A 77 6.06 12.49 -6.96
N GLU A 78 6.28 12.37 -8.28
CA GLU A 78 6.47 11.09 -8.95
C GLU A 78 7.74 10.36 -8.50
N GLU A 79 8.84 11.08 -8.23
CA GLU A 79 10.09 10.50 -7.75
C GLU A 79 9.93 9.85 -6.37
N LEU A 80 9.23 10.54 -5.46
CA LEU A 80 8.87 10.01 -4.15
C LEU A 80 8.01 8.75 -4.30
N TYR A 81 7.00 8.81 -5.14
CA TYR A 81 6.06 7.71 -5.39
C TYR A 81 6.77 6.48 -5.92
N GLN A 82 7.61 6.66 -6.94
CA GLN A 82 8.37 5.56 -7.52
C GLN A 82 9.31 4.94 -6.48
N CYS A 83 10.04 5.76 -5.72
CA CYS A 83 10.92 5.27 -4.66
C CYS A 83 10.16 4.46 -3.60
N MET A 84 8.99 4.95 -3.14
CA MET A 84 8.18 4.24 -2.16
C MET A 84 7.64 2.92 -2.71
N ILE A 85 7.20 2.89 -3.98
CA ILE A 85 6.73 1.69 -4.67
C ILE A 85 7.86 0.66 -4.77
N ASP A 86 9.06 1.08 -5.16
CA ASP A 86 10.20 0.18 -5.34
C ASP A 86 10.64 -0.46 -4.01
N LYS A 87 10.65 0.32 -2.93
CA LYS A 87 10.88 -0.19 -1.58
C LYS A 87 9.75 -1.13 -1.16
N LEU A 88 8.48 -0.76 -1.35
CA LEU A 88 7.35 -1.61 -0.96
C LEU A 88 7.38 -2.97 -1.67
N LYS A 89 7.76 -3.00 -2.95
CA LYS A 89 7.84 -4.22 -3.75
C LYS A 89 8.93 -5.21 -3.27
N SER A 90 9.94 -4.75 -2.54
CA SER A 90 10.96 -5.62 -1.96
C SER A 90 10.52 -6.30 -0.65
N TRP A 91 9.41 -5.85 -0.04
CA TRP A 91 8.97 -6.35 1.25
C TRP A 91 8.22 -7.68 1.13
N LYS A 92 8.30 -8.48 2.19
CA LYS A 92 7.60 -9.76 2.29
C LYS A 92 6.42 -9.65 3.25
N PHE A 93 5.22 -9.84 2.73
CA PHE A 93 3.97 -9.78 3.49
C PHE A 93 3.46 -11.18 3.86
N PRO A 94 2.50 -11.28 4.80
CA PRO A 94 1.75 -12.52 5.00
C PRO A 94 1.16 -13.02 3.68
N LYS A 95 1.26 -14.33 3.48
CA LYS A 95 0.84 -14.98 2.23
C LYS A 95 -0.68 -14.89 2.08
N ALA A 96 -1.13 -14.68 0.85
CA ALA A 96 -2.53 -14.92 0.51
C ALA A 96 -2.87 -16.42 0.58
N PRO A 97 -4.15 -16.79 0.72
CA PRO A 97 -4.59 -18.15 0.48
C PRO A 97 -4.10 -18.66 -0.89
N LYS A 98 -3.80 -19.95 -0.98
CA LYS A 98 -3.24 -20.58 -2.19
C LYS A 98 -4.08 -20.24 -3.44
N GLY A 99 -3.42 -19.74 -4.49
CA GLY A 99 -4.04 -19.33 -5.75
C GLY A 99 -4.92 -18.07 -5.66
N LYS A 100 -4.81 -17.29 -4.59
CA LYS A 100 -5.54 -16.03 -4.39
C LYS A 100 -4.58 -14.86 -4.23
N THR A 101 -5.13 -13.66 -4.29
CA THR A 101 -4.42 -12.42 -4.01
C THR A 101 -5.15 -11.60 -2.96
N ILE A 102 -4.42 -10.79 -2.22
CA ILE A 102 -4.96 -9.81 -1.26
C ILE A 102 -4.67 -8.42 -1.79
N SER A 103 -5.70 -7.60 -1.98
CA SER A 103 -5.55 -6.18 -2.32
C SER A 103 -5.61 -5.35 -1.04
N VAL A 104 -4.66 -4.42 -0.87
CA VAL A 104 -4.55 -3.57 0.31
C VAL A 104 -4.37 -2.12 -0.09
N LYS A 105 -5.19 -1.25 0.51
CA LYS A 105 -5.02 0.20 0.46
C LYS A 105 -4.46 0.67 1.78
N TYR A 106 -3.28 1.28 1.74
CA TYR A 106 -2.54 1.58 2.95
C TYR A 106 -2.05 3.03 2.96
N PRO A 107 -2.62 3.89 3.83
CA PRO A 107 -2.17 5.26 3.99
C PRO A 107 -0.89 5.34 4.84
N PHE A 108 0.11 6.01 4.27
CA PHE A 108 1.32 6.46 4.95
C PHE A 108 1.20 7.96 5.20
N TYR A 109 1.32 8.35 6.46
CA TYR A 109 1.34 9.74 6.91
C TYR A 109 2.79 10.13 7.20
N ILE A 110 3.29 11.09 6.43
CA ILE A 110 4.63 11.63 6.57
C ILE A 110 4.49 12.97 7.30
N ASN A 111 5.13 13.10 8.47
CA ASN A 111 5.23 14.40 9.13
C ASN A 111 6.54 15.12 8.82
N ASN A 112 6.58 16.41 9.16
CA ASN A 112 7.74 17.29 8.99
C ASN A 112 9.01 16.84 9.73
N ASN A 113 8.87 16.01 10.77
CA ASN A 113 9.99 15.40 11.51
C ASN A 113 10.42 14.05 10.92
N PHE A 114 10.02 13.74 9.68
CA PHE A 114 10.31 12.47 8.99
C PHE A 114 9.81 11.21 9.73
N ASN A 115 8.88 11.37 10.68
CA ASN A 115 8.21 10.24 11.32
C ASN A 115 7.08 9.75 10.44
N LEU A 116 7.14 8.45 10.17
CA LEU A 116 6.14 7.74 9.40
C LEU A 116 5.13 7.13 10.36
N ARG A 117 3.87 7.52 10.21
CA ARG A 117 2.76 6.82 10.84
C ARG A 117 1.96 6.13 9.76
N SER A 118 1.49 4.94 10.07
CA SER A 118 0.63 4.21 9.17
C SER A 118 -0.56 3.61 9.89
N SER A 119 -1.69 3.59 9.20
CA SER A 119 -2.94 3.04 9.70
C SER A 119 -3.58 2.21 8.61
N MET A 120 -4.13 1.03 8.93
CA MET A 120 -5.03 0.35 8.01
C MET A 120 -6.39 1.03 8.11
N GLU A 121 -6.88 1.63 7.02
CA GLU A 121 -8.28 2.04 6.94
C GLU A 121 -9.13 0.78 6.70
N ASN A 122 -10.18 0.60 7.51
CA ASN A 122 -11.11 -0.54 7.43
C ASN A 122 -12.06 -0.41 6.25
#